data_AF-A0A6A4XJI7-F1
#
_entry.id   AF-A0A6A4XJI7-F1
#
_cell.length_a   1.000
_cell.length_b   1.000
_cell.length_c   1.000
_cell.angle_alpha   90.00
_cell.angle_beta   90.00
_cell.angle_gamma   90.00
#
_symmetry.space_group_name_H-M   'P 1'
#
loop_
_entity.id
_entity.type
_entity.pdbx_description
1 polymer ?
#
loop_
_entity_poly.entity_id
_entity_poly.type
_entity_poly.pdbx_seq_one_letter_code
_entity_poly.pdbx_strand_id
1 'polypeptide(L)'
;MVEVSLNCMVVGGGTPFSIDIDAGKKVDHLKKKIKKEKEYKFPADELQLYLVDGLAQDKDEQIVYKGITIDMPNCSLVDFGSSTKKLAALSLISECFEEADVNIRWKIHVLVVIPEGVASTLSPSVEFSRGFIACKIGFYNDIVNADVKDGWLYFNQTIPSSAAKPEALLVRASYQTIASSIQDRGKDGIFKTIITGTPGIGKSLFLIYLLWNLVKAGKKVLFIYHPNLIYYNGLGGVFELREFPSAIEHSFWDESLWCLFDAKGKNERHLSAIPYDNCKVVVSTSPRRDMINDFKKPPTPKIFYMPLWTEHELEQVASTFPQVVDWRDRFNILGGVPRT
;
A
#
# COMPACT_ATOMS: atom_id res chain seq x y z
N MET A 1 -2.36 22.12 40.24
CA MET A 1 -1.97 22.15 38.81
C MET A 1 -3.25 21.98 38.03
N VAL A 2 -3.51 22.86 37.07
CA VAL A 2 -4.68 22.77 36.19
C VAL A 2 -4.22 21.98 34.96
N GLU A 3 -4.68 20.74 34.81
CA GLU A 3 -4.40 19.97 33.60
C GLU A 3 -5.47 20.24 32.55
N VAL A 4 -5.04 20.39 31.31
CA VAL A 4 -5.89 20.55 30.14
C VAL A 4 -5.61 19.43 29.15
N SER A 5 -6.67 18.92 28.50
CA SER A 5 -6.56 17.88 27.47
C SER A 5 -6.72 18.51 26.09
N LEU A 6 -5.63 18.53 25.31
CA LEU A 6 -5.61 19.17 24.00
C LEU A 6 -5.70 18.14 22.88
N ASN A 7 -6.80 18.18 22.14
CA ASN A 7 -6.92 17.45 20.88
C ASN A 7 -6.01 18.07 19.80
N CYS A 8 -5.10 17.26 19.28
CA CYS A 8 -4.10 17.60 18.30
C CYS A 8 -4.36 16.84 17.00
N MET A 9 -3.99 17.45 15.88
CA MET A 9 -4.10 16.86 14.56
C MET A 9 -2.84 17.16 13.76
N VAL A 10 -2.28 16.15 13.10
CA VAL A 10 -1.14 16.34 12.19
C VAL A 10 -1.66 16.78 10.84
N VAL A 11 -1.12 17.86 10.28
CA VAL A 11 -1.46 18.31 8.92
C VAL A 11 -0.99 17.27 7.90
N GLY A 12 -1.86 16.91 6.96
CA GLY A 12 -1.67 15.77 6.06
C GLY A 12 -2.02 14.42 6.69
N GLY A 13 -2.42 14.38 7.97
CA GLY A 13 -2.62 13.16 8.75
C GLY A 13 -4.02 12.56 8.72
N GLY A 14 -4.18 11.39 9.36
CA GLY A 14 -5.45 10.66 9.33
C GLY A 14 -6.31 10.79 10.59
N THR A 15 -5.72 10.91 11.78
CA THR A 15 -6.46 10.69 13.04
C THR A 15 -6.05 11.70 14.12
N PRO A 16 -7.00 12.35 14.81
CA PRO A 16 -6.69 13.22 15.94
C PRO A 16 -6.18 12.38 17.13
N PHE A 17 -5.48 13.05 18.04
CA PHE A 17 -4.97 12.44 19.27
C PHE A 17 -4.97 13.47 20.39
N SER A 18 -5.11 13.04 21.63
CA SER A 18 -5.19 13.95 22.78
C SER A 18 -3.87 13.97 23.55
N ILE A 19 -3.50 15.15 24.06
CA ILE A 19 -2.34 15.32 24.95
C ILE A 19 -2.81 16.04 26.20
N ASP A 20 -2.64 15.39 27.34
CA ASP A 20 -2.84 16.03 28.64
C ASP A 20 -1.59 16.84 29.01
N ILE A 21 -1.76 18.08 29.44
CA ILE A 21 -0.65 18.96 29.83
C ILE A 21 -1.09 19.94 30.92
N ASP A 22 -0.18 20.22 31.85
CA ASP A 22 -0.36 21.29 32.84
C ASP A 22 -0.41 22.65 32.14
N ALA A 23 -1.49 23.40 32.36
CA ALA A 23 -1.74 24.71 31.76
C ALA A 23 -0.65 25.75 32.11
N GLY A 24 0.05 25.57 33.23
CA GLY A 24 1.20 26.40 33.62
C GLY A 24 2.50 26.07 32.87
N LYS A 25 2.52 25.06 32.00
CA LYS A 25 3.67 24.74 31.15
C LYS A 25 3.69 25.62 29.89
N LYS A 26 4.85 25.67 29.26
CA LYS A 26 5.07 26.37 27.99
C LYS A 26 4.79 25.45 26.79
N VAL A 27 4.57 26.04 25.63
CA VAL A 27 4.37 25.33 24.35
C VAL A 27 5.56 24.41 24.01
N ASP A 28 6.79 24.71 24.42
CA ASP A 28 7.94 23.81 24.22
C ASP A 28 7.76 22.44 24.93
N HIS A 29 7.10 22.41 26.09
CA HIS A 29 6.73 21.18 26.76
C HIS A 29 5.65 20.42 26.00
N LEU A 30 4.69 21.11 25.38
CA LEU A 30 3.71 20.50 24.48
C LEU A 30 4.39 19.86 23.28
N LYS A 31 5.34 20.55 22.63
CA LYS A 31 6.14 19.98 21.53
C LYS A 31 6.89 18.72 21.97
N LYS A 32 7.51 18.73 23.16
CA LYS A 32 8.21 17.56 23.73
C LYS A 32 7.25 16.40 24.00
N LYS A 33 6.04 16.66 24.51
CA LYS A 33 5.01 15.63 24.71
C LYS A 33 4.52 15.05 23.38
N ILE A 34 4.19 15.88 22.40
CA ILE A 34 3.77 15.44 21.06
C ILE A 34 4.86 14.59 20.40
N LYS A 35 6.13 15.06 20.47
CA LYS A 35 7.28 14.30 19.96
C LYS A 35 7.36 12.92 20.60
N LYS A 36 7.20 12.83 21.92
CA LYS A 36 7.24 11.57 22.65
C LYS A 36 6.07 10.66 22.27
N GLU A 37 4.86 11.21 22.21
CA GLU A 37 3.63 10.49 21.85
C GLU A 37 3.67 9.91 20.44
N LYS A 38 4.22 10.67 19.49
CA LYS A 38 4.34 10.27 18.07
C LYS A 38 5.68 9.61 17.73
N GLU A 39 6.56 9.44 18.72
CA GLU A 39 7.90 8.85 18.59
C GLU A 39 8.76 9.49 17.48
N TYR A 40 8.64 10.81 17.29
CA TYR A 40 9.41 11.52 16.26
C TYR A 40 10.91 11.48 16.56
N LYS A 41 11.72 11.23 15.51
CA LYS A 41 13.18 11.09 15.61
C LYS A 41 13.97 12.38 15.40
N PHE A 42 13.29 13.52 15.30
CA PHE A 42 13.89 14.85 15.17
C PHE A 42 13.73 15.68 16.45
N PRO A 43 14.51 16.75 16.66
CA PRO A 43 14.37 17.67 17.79
C PRO A 43 12.95 18.25 17.91
N ALA A 44 12.43 18.34 19.15
CA ALA A 44 11.03 18.74 19.37
C ALA A 44 10.76 20.19 18.93
N ASP A 45 11.78 21.04 18.95
CA ASP A 45 11.73 22.44 18.55
C ASP A 45 11.45 22.64 17.06
N GLU A 46 11.75 21.64 16.21
CA GLU A 46 11.43 21.69 14.78
C GLU A 46 9.94 21.51 14.48
N LEU A 47 9.15 20.98 15.42
CA LEU A 47 7.69 20.95 15.28
C LEU A 47 7.13 22.36 15.21
N GLN A 48 6.22 22.62 14.28
CA GLN A 48 5.45 23.86 14.23
C GLN A 48 4.02 23.58 14.68
N LEU A 49 3.55 24.30 15.69
CA LEU A 49 2.22 24.13 16.25
C LEU A 49 1.39 25.37 15.93
N TYR A 50 0.14 25.15 15.53
CA TYR A 50 -0.81 26.19 15.17
C TYR A 50 -2.13 25.96 15.89
N LEU A 51 -2.71 27.03 16.43
CA LEU A 51 -4.14 27.05 16.75
C LEU A 51 -4.92 27.12 15.46
N VAL A 52 -6.07 26.47 15.41
CA VAL A 52 -7.00 26.53 14.29
C VAL A 52 -8.41 26.77 14.82
N ASP A 53 -9.12 27.72 14.22
CA ASP A 53 -10.51 27.98 14.57
C ASP A 53 -11.47 27.23 13.64
N GLY A 54 -12.52 26.64 14.20
CA GLY A 54 -13.56 25.93 13.44
C GLY A 54 -13.18 24.53 12.94
N LEU A 55 -12.10 23.91 13.44
CA LEU A 55 -11.75 22.52 13.13
C LEU A 55 -12.29 21.57 14.21
N ALA A 56 -13.01 20.53 13.81
CA ALA A 56 -13.57 19.53 14.70
C ALA A 56 -13.65 18.15 14.03
N GLN A 57 -13.91 17.12 14.84
CA GLN A 57 -14.33 15.82 14.37
C GLN A 57 -15.85 15.67 14.57
N ASP A 58 -16.57 15.11 13.60
CA ASP A 58 -18.00 14.85 13.75
C ASP A 58 -18.29 13.47 14.39
N LYS A 59 -19.57 13.11 14.49
CA LYS A 59 -20.02 11.84 15.06
C LYS A 59 -19.62 10.62 14.22
N ASP A 60 -19.37 10.83 12.94
CA ASP A 60 -19.01 9.80 11.97
C ASP A 60 -17.48 9.73 11.78
N GLU A 61 -16.74 10.31 12.75
CA GLU A 61 -15.27 10.39 12.78
C GLU A 61 -14.65 11.22 11.65
N GLN A 62 -15.45 11.93 10.86
CA GLN A 62 -14.96 12.77 9.76
C GLN A 62 -14.39 14.08 10.30
N ILE A 63 -13.37 14.60 9.63
CA ILE A 63 -12.77 15.88 9.99
C ILE A 63 -13.50 17.00 9.27
N VAL A 64 -14.02 17.94 10.03
CA VAL A 64 -14.85 19.04 9.54
C VAL A 64 -14.21 20.36 9.90
N TYR A 65 -14.03 21.22 8.91
CA TYR A 65 -13.53 22.58 9.08
C TYR A 65 -14.59 23.57 8.62
N LYS A 66 -15.05 24.43 9.54
CA LYS A 66 -16.11 25.43 9.30
C LYS A 66 -17.36 24.84 8.61
N GLY A 67 -17.72 23.62 9.01
CA GLY A 67 -18.89 22.90 8.50
C GLY A 67 -18.67 22.13 7.20
N ILE A 68 -17.45 22.08 6.65
CA ILE A 68 -17.12 21.33 5.43
C ILE A 68 -16.17 20.17 5.79
N THR A 69 -16.49 18.96 5.34
CA THR A 69 -15.60 17.80 5.48
C THR A 69 -14.30 18.05 4.71
N ILE A 70 -13.16 17.86 5.38
CA ILE A 70 -11.83 17.95 4.79
C ILE A 70 -11.21 16.56 4.73
N ASP A 71 -10.60 16.26 3.59
CA ASP A 71 -9.68 15.16 3.43
C ASP A 71 -8.33 15.50 4.09
N MET A 72 -8.24 15.31 5.41
CA MET A 72 -7.05 15.64 6.20
C MET A 72 -5.76 14.98 5.67
N PRO A 73 -5.77 13.72 5.16
CA PRO A 73 -4.62 13.12 4.50
C PRO A 73 -4.03 13.91 3.34
N ASN A 74 -4.88 14.58 2.56
CA ASN A 74 -4.49 15.35 1.38
C ASN A 74 -4.47 16.86 1.63
N CYS A 75 -4.67 17.29 2.87
CA CYS A 75 -4.65 18.70 3.22
C CYS A 75 -3.24 19.18 3.61
N SER A 76 -3.06 20.48 3.44
CA SER A 76 -1.86 21.23 3.76
C SER A 76 -2.22 22.39 4.68
N LEU A 77 -1.21 23.02 5.29
CA LEU A 77 -1.47 24.13 6.21
C LEU A 77 -2.19 25.30 5.51
N VAL A 78 -1.96 25.48 4.20
CA VAL A 78 -2.56 26.58 3.43
C VAL A 78 -4.07 26.44 3.27
N ASP A 79 -4.62 25.22 3.37
CA ASP A 79 -6.06 24.96 3.26
C ASP A 79 -6.85 25.55 4.45
N PHE A 80 -6.17 25.80 5.56
CA PHE A 80 -6.75 26.48 6.72
C PHE A 80 -6.61 28.01 6.65
N GLY A 81 -5.93 28.54 5.62
CA GLY A 81 -5.80 29.96 5.33
C GLY A 81 -5.33 30.80 6.53
N SER A 82 -5.92 31.99 6.69
CA SER A 82 -5.62 32.93 7.78
C SER A 82 -6.27 32.56 9.12
N SER A 83 -6.94 31.40 9.23
CA SER A 83 -7.58 30.95 10.47
C SER A 83 -6.66 30.11 11.35
N THR A 84 -5.36 30.08 11.01
CA THR A 84 -4.34 29.48 11.85
C THR A 84 -3.48 30.54 12.54
N LYS A 85 -3.13 30.30 13.80
CA LYS A 85 -2.22 31.16 14.56
C LYS A 85 -1.06 30.32 15.09
N LYS A 86 0.15 30.64 14.66
CA LYS A 86 1.37 29.93 15.10
C LYS A 86 1.59 30.13 16.60
N LEU A 87 1.83 29.03 17.31
CA LEU A 87 2.14 29.03 18.73
C LEU A 87 3.63 29.27 18.96
N ALA A 88 3.96 30.29 19.76
CA ALA A 88 5.34 30.57 20.14
C ALA A 88 5.80 29.62 21.25
N ALA A 89 7.02 29.08 21.14
CA ALA A 89 7.52 28.05 22.06
C ALA A 89 7.57 28.48 23.53
N LEU A 90 7.69 29.79 23.79
CA LEU A 90 7.79 30.34 25.14
C LEU A 90 6.45 30.76 25.74
N SER A 91 5.37 30.77 24.97
CA SER A 91 4.02 31.08 25.47
C SER A 91 3.54 30.01 26.45
N LEU A 92 2.78 30.41 27.45
CA LEU A 92 2.13 29.47 28.36
C LEU A 92 0.93 28.81 27.68
N ILE A 93 0.63 27.57 28.05
CA ILE A 93 -0.56 26.86 27.56
C ILE A 93 -1.83 27.63 27.97
N SER A 94 -1.89 28.14 29.20
CA SER A 94 -3.00 28.97 29.68
C SER A 94 -3.19 30.30 28.94
N GLU A 95 -2.16 30.81 28.24
CA GLU A 95 -2.26 32.02 27.40
C GLU A 95 -2.79 31.71 26.00
N CYS A 96 -2.68 30.44 25.57
CA CYS A 96 -2.98 30.00 24.22
C CYS A 96 -4.35 29.31 24.12
N PHE A 97 -4.83 28.70 25.21
CA PHE A 97 -6.07 27.94 25.26
C PHE A 97 -6.92 28.42 26.44
N GLU A 98 -8.12 28.92 26.16
CA GLU A 98 -9.09 29.27 27.19
C GLU A 98 -9.81 28.01 27.69
N GLU A 99 -10.11 27.92 28.98
CA GLU A 99 -10.78 26.73 29.57
C GLU A 99 -12.13 26.42 28.90
N ALA A 100 -12.88 27.45 28.48
CA ALA A 100 -14.14 27.27 27.77
C ALA A 100 -13.95 26.59 26.41
N ASP A 101 -12.81 26.85 25.76
CA ASP A 101 -12.48 26.35 24.43
C ASP A 101 -11.98 24.90 24.45
N VAL A 102 -11.20 24.55 25.47
CA VAL A 102 -10.65 23.19 25.65
C VAL A 102 -11.76 22.15 25.88
N ASN A 103 -12.87 22.59 26.49
CA ASN A 103 -13.99 21.72 26.83
C ASN A 103 -15.02 21.58 25.69
N ILE A 104 -14.79 22.20 24.52
CA ILE A 104 -15.68 22.06 23.38
C ILE A 104 -15.56 20.65 22.81
N ARG A 105 -16.69 19.93 22.84
CA ARG A 105 -16.76 18.54 22.39
C ARG A 105 -16.30 18.42 20.93
N TRP A 106 -15.36 17.51 20.70
CA TRP A 106 -14.78 17.18 19.39
C TRP A 106 -13.98 18.28 18.69
N LYS A 107 -13.72 19.42 19.36
CA LYS A 107 -12.86 20.46 18.82
C LYS A 107 -11.43 19.94 18.69
N ILE A 108 -10.80 20.22 17.55
CA ILE A 108 -9.36 20.05 17.36
C ILE A 108 -8.70 21.38 17.67
N HIS A 109 -7.83 21.38 18.68
CA HIS A 109 -7.24 22.61 19.23
C HIS A 109 -5.93 22.97 18.52
N VAL A 110 -5.15 21.96 18.14
CA VAL A 110 -3.78 22.17 17.64
C VAL A 110 -3.56 21.44 16.32
N LEU A 111 -3.14 22.17 15.30
CA LEU A 111 -2.51 21.63 14.10
C LEU A 111 -1.00 21.48 14.34
N VAL A 112 -0.50 20.29 14.04
CA VAL A 112 0.91 19.92 14.13
C VAL A 112 1.47 19.83 12.72
N VAL A 113 2.46 20.67 12.42
CA VAL A 113 3.17 20.70 11.14
C VAL A 113 4.59 20.20 11.36
N ILE A 114 4.97 19.22 10.55
CA ILE A 114 6.27 18.56 10.57
C ILE A 114 7.19 19.28 9.55
N PRO A 115 8.46 19.54 9.86
CA PRO A 115 9.39 20.23 8.96
C PRO A 115 9.56 19.55 7.60
N GLU A 116 9.61 20.35 6.53
CA GLU A 116 9.87 19.88 5.16
C GLU A 116 11.26 19.25 5.05
N GLY A 117 11.37 18.11 4.35
CA GLY A 117 12.57 17.25 4.37
C GLY A 117 12.59 16.22 5.50
N VAL A 118 11.72 16.40 6.50
CA VAL A 118 11.26 15.36 7.46
C VAL A 118 9.79 14.98 7.18
N ALA A 119 9.18 15.68 6.21
CA ALA A 119 7.86 15.48 5.64
C ALA A 119 7.79 14.18 4.83
N SER A 120 7.88 13.08 5.57
CA SER A 120 7.28 11.80 5.27
C SER A 120 7.14 11.06 6.60
N THR A 121 6.59 11.72 7.64
CA THR A 121 6.36 11.08 8.94
C THR A 121 4.98 11.35 9.54
N LEU A 122 3.94 11.17 8.74
CA LEU A 122 2.79 10.43 9.26
C LEU A 122 3.19 8.99 9.42
N SER A 123 3.81 8.72 10.56
CA SER A 123 4.29 7.42 11.00
C SER A 123 4.49 6.35 9.88
N PRO A 124 5.58 6.43 9.10
CA PRO A 124 6.35 5.26 8.74
C PRO A 124 6.85 4.54 9.99
N SER A 125 6.71 5.10 11.21
CA SER A 125 7.07 4.42 12.46
C SER A 125 6.16 3.24 12.81
N VAL A 126 4.98 3.10 12.18
CA VAL A 126 4.26 1.82 12.25
C VAL A 126 4.96 0.79 11.35
N GLU A 127 5.36 1.17 10.14
CA GLU A 127 5.97 0.26 9.16
C GLU A 127 7.44 -0.07 9.46
N PHE A 128 8.31 0.91 9.75
CA PHE A 128 9.72 0.73 10.06
C PHE A 128 9.98 0.00 11.38
N SER A 129 9.06 0.09 12.36
CA SER A 129 9.13 -0.70 13.59
C SER A 129 8.61 -2.13 13.39
N ARG A 130 7.88 -2.39 12.31
CA ARG A 130 7.34 -3.70 11.90
C ARG A 130 8.22 -4.44 10.88
N GLY A 131 9.45 -3.99 10.67
CA GLY A 131 10.39 -4.63 9.74
C GLY A 131 10.18 -4.26 8.26
N PHE A 132 9.46 -3.18 7.97
CA PHE A 132 9.30 -2.63 6.62
C PHE A 132 10.48 -1.69 6.37
N ILE A 133 11.17 -1.90 5.25
CA ILE A 133 12.35 -1.14 4.87
C ILE A 133 12.09 -0.58 3.49
N ALA A 134 12.50 0.66 3.24
CA ALA A 134 12.42 1.22 1.90
C ALA A 134 13.00 0.23 0.87
N CYS A 135 12.19 -0.11 -0.14
CA CYS A 135 12.57 -1.10 -1.14
C CYS A 135 13.82 -0.63 -1.90
N LYS A 136 14.86 -1.47 -1.93
CA LYS A 136 16.11 -1.16 -2.65
C LYS A 136 16.15 -1.72 -4.08
N ILE A 137 15.12 -2.45 -4.48
CA ILE A 137 15.05 -3.12 -5.78
C ILE A 137 14.40 -2.16 -6.78
N GLY A 138 15.21 -1.66 -7.72
CA GLY A 138 14.78 -0.67 -8.72
C GLY A 138 13.49 -1.05 -9.45
N PHE A 139 13.35 -2.32 -9.86
CA PHE A 139 12.14 -2.79 -10.55
C PHE A 139 10.84 -2.48 -9.81
N TYR A 140 10.79 -2.70 -8.49
CA TYR A 140 9.58 -2.48 -7.70
C TYR A 140 9.32 -0.99 -7.45
N ASN A 141 10.37 -0.17 -7.34
CA ASN A 141 10.23 1.28 -7.23
C ASN A 141 9.73 1.91 -8.54
N ASP A 142 10.19 1.37 -9.68
CA ASP A 142 9.93 1.95 -11.01
C ASP A 142 8.71 1.34 -11.70
N ILE A 143 8.09 0.28 -11.16
CA ILE A 143 7.01 -0.45 -11.85
C ILE A 143 5.85 0.47 -12.24
N VAL A 144 5.52 1.48 -11.41
CA VAL A 144 4.43 2.43 -11.68
C VAL A 144 4.63 3.22 -12.98
N ASN A 145 5.89 3.43 -13.37
CA ASN A 145 6.29 4.18 -14.57
C ASN A 145 6.22 3.32 -15.83
N ALA A 146 5.89 2.02 -15.72
CA ALA A 146 5.72 1.16 -16.87
C ALA A 146 4.52 1.56 -17.71
N ASP A 147 4.66 1.42 -19.03
CA ASP A 147 3.65 1.80 -20.01
C ASP A 147 3.44 0.74 -21.08
N VAL A 148 2.20 0.68 -21.57
CA VAL A 148 1.81 -0.24 -22.63
C VAL A 148 1.96 0.44 -23.98
N LYS A 149 2.75 -0.16 -24.86
CA LYS A 149 2.94 0.27 -26.24
C LYS A 149 2.99 -0.94 -27.17
N ASP A 150 2.24 -0.89 -28.27
CA ASP A 150 2.22 -1.93 -29.31
C ASP A 150 1.97 -3.36 -28.77
N GLY A 151 1.14 -3.49 -27.73
CA GLY A 151 0.81 -4.78 -27.10
C GLY A 151 1.82 -5.28 -26.06
N TRP A 152 2.83 -4.49 -25.73
CA TRP A 152 3.86 -4.80 -24.74
C TRP A 152 3.83 -3.80 -23.58
N LEU A 153 4.01 -4.31 -22.36
CA LEU A 153 4.22 -3.51 -21.16
C LEU A 153 5.74 -3.35 -20.94
N TYR A 154 6.25 -2.14 -21.06
CA TYR A 154 7.67 -1.83 -20.93
C TYR A 154 8.02 -1.33 -19.53
N PHE A 155 9.12 -1.82 -18.97
CA PHE A 155 9.63 -1.48 -17.65
C PHE A 155 11.00 -0.80 -17.78
N ASN A 156 11.33 0.11 -16.87
CA ASN A 156 12.66 0.74 -16.82
C ASN A 156 13.76 -0.20 -16.30
N GLN A 157 13.35 -1.36 -15.76
CA GLN A 157 14.22 -2.31 -15.08
C GLN A 157 13.80 -3.72 -15.49
N THR A 158 14.76 -4.65 -15.47
CA THR A 158 14.48 -6.05 -15.79
C THR A 158 13.51 -6.69 -14.77
N ILE A 159 12.57 -7.50 -15.28
CA ILE A 159 11.63 -8.24 -14.43
C ILE A 159 12.39 -9.23 -13.51
N PRO A 160 12.19 -9.20 -12.19
CA PRO A 160 12.84 -10.11 -11.25
C PRO A 160 12.54 -11.57 -11.59
N SER A 161 13.54 -12.44 -11.42
CA SER A 161 13.40 -13.90 -11.64
C SER A 161 13.02 -14.31 -13.08
N SER A 162 13.14 -13.41 -14.06
CA SER A 162 13.04 -13.73 -15.49
C SER A 162 14.37 -14.29 -16.02
N ALA A 163 14.30 -15.36 -16.81
CA ALA A 163 15.49 -15.99 -17.41
C ALA A 163 15.97 -15.25 -18.67
N ALA A 164 15.07 -14.55 -19.36
CA ALA A 164 15.44 -13.52 -20.31
C ALA A 164 15.64 -12.21 -19.54
N LYS A 165 16.35 -11.24 -20.12
CA LYS A 165 16.43 -9.87 -19.61
C LYS A 165 15.32 -8.97 -20.21
N PRO A 166 14.01 -9.30 -20.22
CA PRO A 166 13.08 -8.42 -20.86
C PRO A 166 12.75 -7.30 -19.87
N GLU A 167 13.06 -6.10 -20.30
CA GLU A 167 12.45 -4.84 -19.85
C GLU A 167 11.04 -4.70 -20.45
N ALA A 168 10.42 -5.82 -20.88
CA ALA A 168 9.11 -5.84 -21.52
C ALA A 168 8.33 -7.13 -21.20
N LEU A 169 7.02 -7.04 -21.21
CA LEU A 169 6.11 -8.18 -21.03
C LEU A 169 5.02 -8.11 -22.11
N LEU A 170 4.84 -9.19 -22.87
CA LEU A 170 3.73 -9.28 -23.81
C LEU A 170 2.40 -9.24 -23.05
N VAL A 171 1.55 -8.27 -23.36
CA VAL A 171 0.23 -8.13 -22.77
C VAL A 171 -0.74 -9.05 -23.50
N ARG A 172 -0.85 -10.28 -23.00
CA ARG A 172 -1.75 -11.30 -23.56
C ARG A 172 -3.21 -10.87 -23.41
N ALA A 173 -4.06 -11.21 -24.37
CA ALA A 173 -5.51 -10.99 -24.27
C ALA A 173 -6.09 -11.67 -23.01
N SER A 174 -5.58 -12.86 -22.67
CA SER A 174 -5.96 -13.56 -21.43
C SER A 174 -5.58 -12.79 -20.16
N TYR A 175 -4.49 -12.02 -20.16
CA TYR A 175 -4.11 -11.19 -19.01
C TYR A 175 -5.09 -10.06 -18.82
N GLN A 176 -5.49 -9.38 -19.90
CA GLN A 176 -6.48 -8.31 -19.84
C GLN A 176 -7.82 -8.84 -19.32
N THR A 177 -8.35 -9.91 -19.91
CA THR A 177 -9.65 -10.48 -19.52
C THR A 177 -9.67 -10.97 -18.07
N ILE A 178 -8.64 -11.70 -17.63
CA ILE A 178 -8.57 -12.20 -16.25
C ILE A 178 -8.40 -11.03 -15.28
N ALA A 179 -7.52 -10.06 -15.57
CA ALA A 179 -7.30 -8.91 -14.69
C ALA A 179 -8.53 -8.02 -14.55
N SER A 180 -9.27 -7.75 -15.63
CA SER A 180 -10.53 -6.99 -15.56
C SER A 180 -11.54 -7.72 -14.69
N SER A 181 -11.73 -9.03 -14.88
CA SER A 181 -12.65 -9.81 -14.05
C SER A 181 -12.27 -9.82 -12.56
N ILE A 182 -10.96 -9.88 -12.25
CA ILE A 182 -10.46 -9.78 -10.87
C ILE A 182 -10.69 -8.39 -10.27
N GLN A 183 -10.42 -7.33 -11.03
CA GLN A 183 -10.59 -5.96 -10.57
C GLN A 183 -12.06 -5.59 -10.35
N ASP A 184 -12.96 -6.06 -11.21
CA ASP A 184 -14.39 -5.86 -11.02
C ASP A 184 -14.89 -6.49 -9.73
N ARG A 185 -14.46 -7.71 -9.41
CA ARG A 185 -14.75 -8.34 -8.11
C ARG A 185 -14.17 -7.59 -6.93
N GLY A 186 -13.05 -6.88 -7.12
CA GLY A 186 -12.46 -6.04 -6.08
C GLY A 186 -13.32 -4.84 -5.70
N LYS A 187 -14.34 -4.49 -6.49
CA LYS A 187 -15.32 -3.46 -6.13
C LYS A 187 -16.32 -3.95 -5.08
N ASP A 188 -16.54 -5.27 -5.01
CA ASP A 188 -17.52 -5.91 -4.12
C ASP A 188 -16.94 -6.26 -2.74
N GLY A 189 -15.76 -5.74 -2.39
CA GLY A 189 -15.09 -5.99 -1.10
C GLY A 189 -14.07 -7.14 -1.14
N ILE A 190 -14.13 -8.00 -0.12
CA ILE A 190 -13.17 -9.08 0.14
C ILE A 190 -13.44 -10.27 -0.79
N PHE A 191 -12.39 -10.83 -1.41
CA PHE A 191 -12.53 -11.98 -2.27
C PHE A 191 -11.29 -12.88 -2.28
N LYS A 192 -11.50 -14.14 -2.68
CA LYS A 192 -10.44 -15.08 -3.03
C LYS A 192 -10.46 -15.43 -4.52
N THR A 193 -9.28 -15.51 -5.12
CA THR A 193 -9.08 -15.90 -6.52
C THR A 193 -7.88 -16.84 -6.64
N ILE A 194 -8.01 -17.88 -7.46
CA ILE A 194 -6.92 -18.79 -7.86
C ILE A 194 -6.70 -18.65 -9.36
N ILE A 195 -5.44 -18.52 -9.77
CA ILE A 195 -4.99 -18.56 -11.15
C ILE A 195 -4.12 -19.80 -11.29
N THR A 196 -4.57 -20.75 -12.11
CA THR A 196 -3.90 -22.03 -12.31
C THR A 196 -3.65 -22.34 -13.78
N GLY A 197 -2.87 -23.38 -14.06
CA GLY A 197 -2.48 -23.79 -15.40
C GLY A 197 -1.09 -24.41 -15.44
N THR A 198 -0.70 -24.95 -16.59
CA THR A 198 0.58 -25.67 -16.79
C THR A 198 1.78 -24.83 -16.33
N PRO A 199 2.81 -25.43 -15.69
CA PRO A 199 4.06 -24.74 -15.39
C PRO A 199 4.62 -24.05 -16.64
N GLY A 200 5.18 -22.85 -16.49
CA GLY A 200 5.75 -22.11 -17.62
C GLY A 200 4.77 -21.26 -18.44
N ILE A 201 3.46 -21.38 -18.22
CA ILE A 201 2.46 -20.68 -19.06
C ILE A 201 2.32 -19.16 -18.81
N GLY A 202 3.13 -18.60 -17.91
CA GLY A 202 3.14 -17.15 -17.64
C GLY A 202 2.26 -16.68 -16.48
N LYS A 203 1.88 -17.55 -15.53
CA LYS A 203 1.09 -17.13 -14.35
C LYS A 203 1.83 -16.12 -13.45
N SER A 204 3.13 -16.34 -13.21
CA SER A 204 3.97 -15.39 -12.46
C SER A 204 4.10 -14.03 -13.18
N LEU A 205 4.16 -14.05 -14.53
CA LEU A 205 4.19 -12.82 -15.34
C LEU A 205 2.84 -12.11 -15.31
N PHE A 206 1.72 -12.84 -15.30
CA PHE A 206 0.39 -12.26 -15.07
C PHE A 206 0.32 -11.52 -13.74
N LEU A 207 0.90 -12.06 -12.66
CA LEU A 207 0.91 -11.35 -11.38
C LEU A 207 1.70 -10.04 -11.43
N ILE A 208 2.76 -9.94 -12.23
CA ILE A 208 3.49 -8.69 -12.48
C ILE A 208 2.60 -7.70 -13.24
N TYR A 209 1.90 -8.16 -14.28
CA TYR A 209 0.93 -7.34 -15.01
C TYR A 209 -0.20 -6.82 -14.10
N LEU A 210 -0.73 -7.67 -13.22
CA LEU A 210 -1.75 -7.28 -12.25
C LEU A 210 -1.19 -6.31 -11.19
N LEU A 211 0.03 -6.54 -10.71
CA LEU A 211 0.72 -5.63 -9.79
C LEU A 211 0.84 -4.23 -10.39
N TRP A 212 1.32 -4.13 -11.62
CA TRP A 212 1.43 -2.86 -12.34
C TRP A 212 0.08 -2.11 -12.39
N ASN A 213 -0.99 -2.78 -12.82
CA ASN A 213 -2.34 -2.20 -12.87
C ASN A 213 -2.78 -1.64 -11.51
N LEU A 214 -2.57 -2.41 -10.44
CA LEU A 214 -2.99 -2.04 -9.09
C LEU A 214 -2.16 -0.87 -8.53
N VAL A 215 -0.84 -0.90 -8.71
CA VAL A 215 0.06 0.16 -8.26
C VAL A 215 -0.20 1.46 -9.02
N LYS A 216 -0.39 1.39 -10.33
CA LYS A 216 -0.75 2.55 -11.17
C LYS A 216 -2.09 3.17 -10.77
N ALA A 217 -3.00 2.35 -10.23
CA ALA A 217 -4.27 2.80 -9.65
C ALA A 217 -4.19 3.20 -8.16
N GLY A 218 -2.99 3.34 -7.60
CA GLY A 218 -2.76 3.77 -6.21
C GLY A 218 -3.28 2.79 -5.15
N LYS A 219 -3.36 1.49 -5.46
CA LYS A 219 -3.87 0.50 -4.50
C LYS A 219 -2.79 0.06 -3.52
N LYS A 220 -3.22 -0.30 -2.30
CA LYS A 220 -2.38 -1.03 -1.35
C LYS A 220 -2.15 -2.45 -1.87
N VAL A 221 -0.89 -2.88 -1.99
CA VAL A 221 -0.56 -4.21 -2.51
C VAL A 221 0.52 -4.87 -1.67
N LEU A 222 0.25 -6.06 -1.14
CA LEU A 222 1.27 -6.99 -0.64
C LEU A 222 1.61 -8.00 -1.75
N PHE A 223 2.80 -7.88 -2.31
CA PHE A 223 3.32 -8.72 -3.38
C PHE A 223 4.30 -9.78 -2.85
N ILE A 224 3.85 -11.03 -2.82
CA ILE A 224 4.60 -12.18 -2.32
C ILE A 224 5.17 -12.93 -3.53
N TYR A 225 6.40 -12.61 -3.92
CA TYR A 225 7.00 -13.05 -5.17
C TYR A 225 8.45 -13.47 -4.98
N HIS A 226 8.72 -14.77 -4.97
CA HIS A 226 10.03 -15.31 -4.56
C HIS A 226 11.23 -14.64 -5.27
N PRO A 227 12.28 -14.24 -4.51
CA PRO A 227 12.42 -14.34 -3.05
C PRO A 227 11.79 -13.17 -2.27
N ASN A 228 11.23 -12.19 -2.97
CA ASN A 228 10.87 -10.89 -2.46
C ASN A 228 9.49 -10.87 -1.77
N LEU A 229 9.37 -10.04 -0.75
CA LEU A 229 8.13 -9.68 -0.08
C LEU A 229 8.01 -8.16 -0.08
N ILE A 230 7.18 -7.64 -0.97
CA ILE A 230 7.11 -6.20 -1.27
C ILE A 230 5.73 -5.67 -0.89
N TYR A 231 5.68 -4.51 -0.26
CA TYR A 231 4.46 -3.80 0.07
C TYR A 231 4.43 -2.43 -0.61
N TYR A 232 3.30 -2.11 -1.21
CA TYR A 232 2.96 -0.79 -1.74
C TYR A 232 1.86 -0.22 -0.85
N ASN A 233 2.08 0.97 -0.31
CA ASN A 233 1.13 1.59 0.62
C ASN A 233 -0.01 2.36 -0.08
N GLY A 234 -0.02 2.41 -1.40
CA GLY A 234 -0.99 3.16 -2.21
C GLY A 234 -0.75 4.68 -2.29
N LEU A 235 0.22 5.21 -1.53
CA LEU A 235 0.59 6.63 -1.47
C LEU A 235 1.97 6.89 -2.10
N GLY A 236 2.45 5.97 -2.94
CA GLY A 236 3.77 6.02 -3.59
C GLY A 236 4.90 5.39 -2.77
N GLY A 237 4.66 4.95 -1.53
CA GLY A 237 5.64 4.24 -0.72
C GLY A 237 5.78 2.77 -1.14
N VAL A 238 7.02 2.32 -1.29
CA VAL A 238 7.38 0.94 -1.65
C VAL A 238 8.36 0.38 -0.62
N PHE A 239 8.02 -0.76 -0.04
CA PHE A 239 8.73 -1.35 1.08
C PHE A 239 9.04 -2.81 0.85
N GLU A 240 10.21 -3.24 1.28
CA GLU A 240 10.58 -4.64 1.46
C GLU A 240 10.34 -5.03 2.92
N LEU A 241 9.69 -6.17 3.14
CA LEU A 241 9.36 -6.65 4.47
C LEU A 241 10.34 -7.75 4.87
N ARG A 242 10.99 -7.57 6.01
CA ARG A 242 11.85 -8.61 6.62
C ARG A 242 11.04 -9.75 7.21
N GLU A 243 9.85 -9.45 7.70
CA GLU A 243 8.97 -10.40 8.37
C GLU A 243 7.56 -10.29 7.81
N PHE A 244 6.84 -11.41 7.85
CA PHE A 244 5.46 -11.45 7.39
C PHE A 244 4.56 -10.76 8.44
N PRO A 245 3.69 -9.81 8.05
CA PRO A 245 2.83 -9.10 9.01
C PRO A 245 1.96 -10.05 9.82
N SER A 246 1.79 -9.75 11.11
CA SER A 246 0.98 -10.59 11.99
C SER A 246 -0.48 -10.57 11.57
N ALA A 247 -1.17 -11.71 11.62
CA ALA A 247 -2.57 -11.82 11.19
C ALA A 247 -3.56 -10.98 12.03
N ILE A 248 -3.16 -10.59 13.25
CA ILE A 248 -3.96 -9.74 14.15
C ILE A 248 -3.80 -8.24 13.85
N GLU A 249 -2.93 -7.85 12.92
CA GLU A 249 -2.73 -6.45 12.54
C GLU A 249 -3.83 -5.97 11.59
N HIS A 250 -5.00 -5.69 12.14
CA HIS A 250 -6.19 -5.25 11.37
C HIS A 250 -5.99 -3.94 10.60
N SER A 251 -5.03 -3.09 11.00
CA SER A 251 -4.67 -1.88 10.26
C SER A 251 -3.86 -2.16 8.99
N PHE A 252 -3.18 -3.31 8.93
CA PHE A 252 -2.48 -3.76 7.74
C PHE A 252 -3.38 -4.66 6.89
N TRP A 253 -4.00 -5.66 7.51
CA TRP A 253 -4.93 -6.58 6.86
C TRP A 253 -6.33 -5.98 6.84
N ASP A 254 -6.55 -5.06 5.91
CA ASP A 254 -7.82 -4.38 5.70
C ASP A 254 -8.41 -4.70 4.30
N GLU A 255 -9.70 -4.40 4.11
CA GLU A 255 -10.43 -4.75 2.89
C GLU A 255 -9.85 -4.10 1.63
N SER A 256 -9.12 -2.99 1.75
CA SER A 256 -8.47 -2.29 0.65
C SER A 256 -7.17 -2.95 0.19
N LEU A 257 -6.56 -3.82 1.02
CA LEU A 257 -5.32 -4.50 0.70
C LEU A 257 -5.50 -5.59 -0.36
N TRP A 258 -4.67 -5.54 -1.39
CA TRP A 258 -4.51 -6.60 -2.39
C TRP A 258 -3.31 -7.47 -2.05
N CYS A 259 -3.55 -8.74 -1.72
CA CYS A 259 -2.51 -9.73 -1.50
C CYS A 259 -2.32 -10.58 -2.77
N LEU A 260 -1.19 -10.38 -3.44
CA LEU A 260 -0.80 -11.10 -4.65
C LEU A 260 0.24 -12.16 -4.27
N PHE A 261 -0.13 -13.44 -4.37
CA PHE A 261 0.68 -14.56 -3.90
C PHE A 261 1.15 -15.44 -5.06
N ASP A 262 2.46 -15.44 -5.35
CA ASP A 262 3.07 -16.44 -6.21
C ASP A 262 3.49 -17.67 -5.40
N ALA A 263 2.92 -18.82 -5.76
CA ALA A 263 3.18 -20.10 -5.14
C ALA A 263 4.59 -20.67 -5.38
N LYS A 264 5.39 -20.06 -6.27
CA LYS A 264 6.75 -20.51 -6.56
C LYS A 264 7.59 -20.57 -5.28
N GLY A 265 8.12 -21.75 -4.96
CA GLY A 265 8.94 -21.96 -3.75
C GLY A 265 8.16 -21.90 -2.43
N LYS A 266 6.82 -21.90 -2.45
CA LYS A 266 5.95 -21.85 -1.29
C LYS A 266 5.12 -23.13 -1.13
N ASN A 267 4.63 -23.34 0.09
CA ASN A 267 3.76 -24.46 0.49
C ASN A 267 2.47 -23.92 1.14
N GLU A 268 1.58 -24.83 1.57
CA GLU A 268 0.29 -24.49 2.19
C GLU A 268 0.41 -23.57 3.40
N ARG A 269 1.43 -23.78 4.26
CA ARG A 269 1.64 -22.97 5.48
C ARG A 269 1.86 -21.49 5.18
N HIS A 270 2.53 -21.18 4.06
CA HIS A 270 2.74 -19.79 3.66
C HIS A 270 1.44 -19.13 3.18
N LEU A 271 0.55 -19.89 2.55
CA LEU A 271 -0.74 -19.38 2.10
C LEU A 271 -1.72 -19.23 3.27
N SER A 272 -1.73 -20.20 4.20
CA SER A 272 -2.59 -20.16 5.40
C SER A 272 -2.20 -19.07 6.41
N ALA A 273 -1.01 -18.48 6.29
CA ALA A 273 -0.60 -17.33 7.09
C ALA A 273 -1.33 -16.03 6.70
N ILE A 274 -1.96 -15.98 5.53
CA ILE A 274 -2.72 -14.80 5.07
C ILE A 274 -4.12 -14.84 5.70
N PRO A 275 -4.56 -13.77 6.41
CA PRO A 275 -5.93 -13.62 6.88
C PRO A 275 -6.86 -13.24 5.70
N TYR A 276 -7.18 -14.23 4.87
CA TYR A 276 -7.92 -14.03 3.62
C TYR A 276 -9.39 -13.58 3.81
N ASP A 277 -9.89 -13.57 5.05
CA ASP A 277 -11.22 -13.05 5.40
C ASP A 277 -11.22 -11.53 5.64
N ASN A 278 -10.04 -10.89 5.60
CA ASN A 278 -9.87 -9.45 5.83
C ASN A 278 -9.44 -8.67 4.58
N CYS A 279 -8.97 -9.35 3.52
CA CYS A 279 -8.32 -8.68 2.37
C CYS A 279 -8.58 -9.40 1.04
N LYS A 280 -8.23 -8.75 -0.07
CA LYS A 280 -8.41 -9.30 -1.42
C LYS A 280 -7.23 -10.19 -1.79
N VAL A 281 -7.44 -11.50 -1.99
CA VAL A 281 -6.34 -12.45 -2.23
C VAL A 281 -6.38 -13.05 -3.62
N VAL A 282 -5.28 -12.94 -4.36
CA VAL A 282 -5.06 -13.55 -5.67
C VAL A 282 -3.85 -14.48 -5.60
N VAL A 283 -4.08 -15.77 -5.81
CA VAL A 283 -3.05 -16.81 -5.76
C VAL A 283 -2.73 -17.30 -7.16
N SER A 284 -1.47 -17.20 -7.58
CA SER A 284 -0.95 -17.90 -8.76
C SER A 284 -0.31 -19.21 -8.33
N THR A 285 -0.79 -20.34 -8.84
CA THR A 285 -0.17 -21.66 -8.56
C THR A 285 -0.28 -22.61 -9.75
N SER A 286 0.63 -23.59 -9.84
CA SER A 286 0.40 -24.77 -10.67
C SER A 286 -0.72 -25.63 -10.05
N PRO A 287 -1.25 -26.66 -10.73
CA PRO A 287 -2.25 -27.57 -10.18
C PRO A 287 -1.70 -28.43 -9.02
N ARG A 288 -1.40 -27.81 -7.88
CA ARG A 288 -0.95 -28.42 -6.63
C ARG A 288 -2.11 -28.44 -5.64
N ARG A 289 -2.75 -29.59 -5.48
CA ARG A 289 -3.99 -29.72 -4.68
C ARG A 289 -3.72 -29.46 -3.21
N ASP A 290 -2.68 -30.08 -2.67
CA ASP A 290 -2.18 -29.93 -1.30
C ASP A 290 -2.04 -28.46 -0.89
N MET A 291 -1.53 -27.61 -1.78
CA MET A 291 -1.30 -26.20 -1.47
C MET A 291 -2.56 -25.36 -1.25
N ILE A 292 -3.69 -25.72 -1.86
CA ILE A 292 -4.87 -24.86 -1.98
C ILE A 292 -6.13 -25.46 -1.36
N ASN A 293 -6.03 -26.60 -0.67
CA ASN A 293 -7.18 -27.28 -0.11
C ASN A 293 -7.93 -26.40 0.89
N ASP A 294 -7.22 -25.83 1.86
CA ASP A 294 -7.82 -24.93 2.83
C ASP A 294 -8.28 -23.61 2.19
N PHE A 295 -7.52 -23.08 1.24
CA PHE A 295 -7.89 -21.85 0.53
C PHE A 295 -9.19 -21.97 -0.27
N LYS A 296 -9.56 -23.18 -0.70
CA LYS A 296 -10.82 -23.49 -1.40
C LYS A 296 -12.05 -23.54 -0.50
N LYS A 297 -11.88 -23.61 0.83
CA LYS A 297 -13.00 -23.55 1.77
C LYS A 297 -13.76 -22.22 1.63
N PRO A 298 -15.04 -22.14 2.02
CA PRO A 298 -15.80 -20.89 1.99
C PRO A 298 -15.07 -19.71 2.66
N PRO A 299 -15.14 -18.49 2.09
CA PRO A 299 -15.82 -18.15 0.85
C PRO A 299 -15.12 -18.77 -0.38
N THR A 300 -15.85 -19.39 -1.31
CA THR A 300 -15.22 -20.17 -2.40
C THR A 300 -14.43 -19.26 -3.36
N PRO A 301 -13.16 -19.56 -3.66
CA PRO A 301 -12.38 -18.76 -4.59
C PRO A 301 -12.90 -18.89 -6.03
N LYS A 302 -12.87 -17.78 -6.78
CA LYS A 302 -13.01 -17.86 -8.25
C LYS A 302 -11.74 -18.46 -8.83
N ILE A 303 -11.88 -19.45 -9.70
CA ILE A 303 -10.74 -20.11 -10.33
C ILE A 303 -10.65 -19.70 -11.80
N PHE A 304 -9.48 -19.20 -12.20
CA PHE A 304 -9.12 -18.92 -13.59
C PHE A 304 -8.06 -19.91 -14.06
N TYR A 305 -8.25 -20.43 -15.27
CA TYR A 305 -7.27 -21.27 -15.95
C TYR A 305 -6.55 -20.43 -16.99
N MET A 306 -5.25 -20.23 -16.82
CA MET A 306 -4.41 -19.51 -17.77
C MET A 306 -4.31 -20.35 -19.06
N PRO A 307 -4.75 -19.81 -20.21
CA PRO A 307 -4.74 -20.56 -21.46
C PRO A 307 -3.32 -20.77 -22.00
N LEU A 308 -3.20 -21.76 -22.89
CA LEU A 308 -2.00 -22.01 -23.66
C LEU A 308 -1.61 -20.79 -24.49
N TRP A 309 -0.33 -20.66 -24.84
CA TRP A 309 0.11 -19.60 -25.74
C TRP A 309 -0.37 -19.91 -27.16
N THR A 310 -0.88 -18.90 -27.86
CA THR A 310 -1.20 -19.06 -29.29
C THR A 310 0.09 -19.00 -30.11
N GLU A 311 0.04 -19.54 -31.33
CA GLU A 311 1.16 -19.43 -32.27
C GLU A 311 1.54 -17.96 -32.53
N HIS A 312 0.54 -17.08 -32.65
CA HIS A 312 0.77 -15.65 -32.83
C HIS A 312 1.45 -15.01 -31.61
N GLU A 313 1.03 -15.33 -30.38
CA GLU A 313 1.70 -14.84 -29.16
C GLU A 313 3.17 -15.31 -29.11
N LEU A 314 3.45 -16.55 -29.53
CA LEU A 314 4.81 -17.08 -29.61
C LEU A 314 5.65 -16.39 -30.70
N GLU A 315 5.06 -16.13 -31.85
CA GLU A 315 5.71 -15.40 -32.94
C GLU A 315 6.16 -14.00 -32.50
N GLN A 316 5.30 -13.30 -31.75
CA GLN A 316 5.61 -11.97 -31.21
C GLN A 316 6.81 -11.99 -30.27
N VAL A 317 6.91 -12.99 -29.38
CA VAL A 317 8.02 -13.07 -28.41
C VAL A 317 9.27 -13.72 -28.99
N ALA A 318 9.19 -14.46 -30.10
CA ALA A 318 10.31 -15.23 -30.66
C ALA A 318 11.57 -14.37 -30.90
N SER A 319 11.41 -13.13 -31.36
CA SER A 319 12.52 -12.20 -31.60
C SER A 319 13.31 -11.85 -30.34
N THR A 320 12.68 -11.94 -29.16
CA THR A 320 13.33 -11.70 -27.86
C THR A 320 14.13 -12.90 -27.36
N PHE A 321 14.01 -14.06 -28.02
CA PHE A 321 14.73 -15.29 -27.72
C PHE A 321 15.48 -15.79 -28.96
N PRO A 322 16.51 -15.06 -29.45
CA PRO A 322 17.19 -15.38 -30.71
C PRO A 322 17.83 -16.78 -30.74
N GLN A 323 18.11 -17.36 -29.57
CA GLN A 323 18.64 -18.72 -29.43
C GLN A 323 17.58 -19.82 -29.67
N VAL A 324 16.29 -19.49 -29.68
CA VAL A 324 15.19 -20.45 -29.86
C VAL A 324 14.70 -20.38 -31.31
N VAL A 325 15.46 -21.02 -32.20
CA VAL A 325 15.19 -21.02 -33.65
C VAL A 325 14.09 -22.01 -34.06
N ASP A 326 13.80 -23.01 -33.21
CA ASP A 326 12.89 -24.14 -33.45
C ASP A 326 11.52 -23.98 -32.78
N TRP A 327 11.13 -22.75 -32.40
CA TRP A 327 9.93 -22.53 -31.59
C TRP A 327 8.62 -23.00 -32.26
N ARG A 328 8.55 -22.97 -33.60
CA ARG A 328 7.38 -23.47 -34.36
C ARG A 328 7.24 -24.99 -34.26
N ASP A 329 8.35 -25.72 -34.38
CA ASP A 329 8.35 -27.18 -34.19
C ASP A 329 7.99 -27.54 -32.75
N ARG A 330 8.54 -26.79 -31.78
CA ARG A 330 8.16 -26.92 -30.37
C ARG A 330 6.69 -26.65 -30.13
N PHE A 331 6.10 -25.66 -30.80
CA PHE A 331 4.67 -25.38 -30.70
C PHE A 331 3.83 -26.58 -31.15
N ASN A 332 4.20 -27.20 -32.29
CA ASN A 332 3.52 -28.38 -32.82
C ASN A 332 3.60 -29.59 -31.87
N ILE A 333 4.69 -29.74 -31.12
CA ILE A 333 4.90 -30.85 -30.18
C ILE A 333 4.31 -30.58 -28.80
N LEU A 334 4.47 -29.36 -28.28
CA LEU A 334 4.21 -28.99 -26.88
C LEU A 334 2.91 -28.19 -26.69
N GLY A 335 2.24 -27.79 -27.77
CA GLY A 335 0.94 -27.14 -27.74
C GLY A 335 0.94 -25.77 -27.06
N GLY A 336 1.99 -24.96 -27.24
CA GLY A 336 2.02 -23.59 -26.70
C GLY A 336 2.38 -23.48 -25.23
N VAL A 337 3.25 -24.35 -24.71
CA VAL A 337 3.91 -24.21 -23.40
C VAL A 337 5.33 -23.65 -23.60
N PRO A 338 5.60 -22.36 -23.34
CA PRO A 338 6.85 -21.74 -23.81
C PRO A 338 8.11 -22.12 -23.02
N ARG A 339 7.98 -22.58 -21.78
CA ARG A 339 9.14 -22.83 -20.89
C ARG A 339 9.83 -24.18 -21.15
N THR A 340 9.13 -25.10 -21.79
CA THR A 340 9.58 -26.46 -22.12
C THR A 340 10.39 -26.47 -23.41
#